data_AF-A0A7Y2T794-F1
#
_entry.id   AF-A0A7Y2T794-F1
#
_cell.length_a   1.000
_cell.length_b   1.000
_cell.length_c   1.000
_cell.angle_alpha   90.00
_cell.angle_beta   90.00
_cell.angle_gamma   90.00
#
_symmetry.space_group_name_H-M   'P 1'
#
loop_
_entity.id
_entity.type
_entity.pdbx_description
1 polymer ?
#
loop_
_entity_poly.entity_id
_entity_poly.type
_entity_poly.pdbx_seq_one_letter_code
_entity_poly.pdbx_strand_id
1 'polypeptide(L)'
;MLVELTLALALLSAIGLTVFKGSLDVMAPRQWVILQNISDAYLTYEEAYAQRISFEELTAVSSDWPIYPSKSTVEVEMGKFPGGTPITGSVIRTRIPDPNNFPAAGGSGTLTTNPAEMETWQLQSHLTYFIGDDEYVKSRTVVRSQ
;
A
#
# COMPACT_ATOMS: atom_id res chain seq x y z
N MET A 1 -41.18 -39.85 24.18
CA MET A 1 -39.72 -40.12 24.10
C MET A 1 -39.13 -39.88 22.71
N LEU A 2 -39.62 -40.50 21.61
CA LEU A 2 -39.01 -40.29 20.28
C LEU A 2 -39.19 -38.84 19.76
N VAL A 3 -40.39 -38.25 19.94
CA VAL A 3 -40.70 -36.89 19.51
C VAL A 3 -39.89 -35.84 20.27
N GLU A 4 -39.74 -35.97 21.59
CA GLU A 4 -38.90 -35.06 22.38
C GLU A 4 -37.41 -35.14 21.97
N LEU A 5 -36.92 -36.35 21.65
CA LEU A 5 -35.54 -36.53 21.23
C LEU A 5 -35.28 -35.91 19.84
N THR A 6 -36.24 -36.02 18.92
CA THR A 6 -36.17 -35.35 17.62
C THR A 6 -36.24 -33.82 17.73
N LEU A 7 -37.06 -33.30 18.65
CA LEU A 7 -37.13 -31.87 18.94
C LEU A 7 -35.82 -31.35 19.55
N ALA A 8 -35.24 -32.10 20.49
CA ALA A 8 -33.96 -31.76 21.10
C ALA A 8 -32.82 -31.73 20.08
N LEU A 9 -32.76 -32.70 19.16
CA LEU A 9 -31.77 -32.74 18.07
C LEU A 9 -31.96 -31.56 17.10
N ALA A 10 -33.20 -31.27 16.70
CA ALA A 10 -33.49 -30.15 15.80
C ALA A 10 -33.08 -28.80 16.43
N LEU A 11 -33.37 -28.61 17.73
CA LEU A 11 -32.98 -27.40 18.46
C LEU A 11 -31.46 -27.28 18.56
N LEU A 12 -30.77 -28.37 18.89
CA LEU A 12 -29.31 -28.41 18.97
C LEU A 12 -28.66 -28.07 17.61
N SER A 13 -29.17 -28.62 16.52
CA SER A 13 -28.69 -28.30 15.17
C SER A 13 -28.92 -26.83 14.81
N ALA A 14 -30.08 -26.26 15.13
CA ALA A 14 -30.37 -24.85 14.87
C ALA A 14 -29.43 -23.91 15.65
N ILE A 15 -29.17 -24.21 16.93
CA ILE A 15 -28.23 -23.46 17.76
C ILE A 15 -26.80 -23.61 17.19
N GLY A 16 -26.39 -24.83 16.83
CA GLY A 16 -25.08 -25.11 16.25
C GLY A 16 -24.82 -24.32 14.96
N LEU A 17 -25.80 -24.27 14.05
CA LEU A 17 -25.72 -23.48 12.82
C LEU A 17 -25.62 -21.98 13.09
N THR A 18 -26.34 -21.47 14.10
CA THR A 18 -26.31 -20.05 14.46
C THR A 18 -24.94 -19.65 15.00
N VAL A 19 -24.35 -20.46 15.88
CA VAL A 19 -23.00 -20.24 16.43
C VAL A 19 -21.94 -20.37 15.34
N PHE A 20 -22.09 -21.36 14.44
CA PHE A 20 -21.18 -21.53 13.31
C PHE A 20 -21.21 -20.33 12.37
N LYS A 21 -22.40 -19.84 12.01
CA LYS A 21 -22.54 -18.61 11.22
C LYS A 21 -21.89 -17.42 11.91
N GLY A 22 -22.14 -17.22 13.20
CA GLY A 22 -21.49 -16.15 13.97
C GLY A 22 -19.97 -16.25 13.96
N SER A 23 -19.42 -17.47 13.94
CA SER A 23 -17.98 -17.71 13.85
C SER A 23 -17.41 -17.33 12.48
N LEU A 24 -18.14 -17.62 11.40
CA LEU A 24 -17.78 -17.21 10.03
C LEU A 24 -17.88 -15.69 9.85
N ASP A 25 -18.92 -15.06 10.40
CA ASP A 25 -19.14 -13.61 10.28
C ASP A 25 -18.00 -12.80 10.94
N VAL A 26 -17.31 -13.36 11.94
CA VAL A 26 -16.13 -12.74 12.59
C VAL A 26 -14.85 -12.87 11.74
N MET A 27 -14.81 -13.74 10.72
CA MET A 27 -13.61 -13.90 9.89
C MET A 27 -13.35 -12.69 8.98
N ALA A 28 -14.41 -12.11 8.39
CA ALA A 28 -14.31 -10.96 7.50
C ALA A 28 -13.61 -9.74 8.14
N PRO A 29 -14.03 -9.26 9.33
CA PRO A 29 -13.37 -8.12 9.97
C PRO A 29 -11.93 -8.44 10.38
N ARG A 30 -11.60 -9.70 10.70
CA ARG A 30 -10.21 -10.11 10.99
C ARG A 30 -9.31 -10.01 9.76
N GLN A 31 -9.79 -10.50 8.61
CA GLN A 31 -9.05 -10.42 7.36
C GLN A 31 -8.79 -8.96 6.95
N TRP A 32 -9.80 -8.09 7.14
CA TRP A 32 -9.67 -6.67 6.88
C TRP A 32 -8.57 -6.02 7.74
N VAL A 33 -8.56 -6.27 9.05
CA VAL A 33 -7.53 -5.72 9.96
C VAL A 33 -6.12 -6.21 9.58
N ILE A 34 -5.98 -7.48 9.21
CA ILE A 34 -4.67 -8.04 8.79
C ILE A 34 -4.15 -7.32 7.54
N LEU A 35 -4.98 -7.21 6.49
CA LEU A 35 -4.58 -6.57 5.23
C LEU A 35 -4.33 -5.08 5.42
N GLN A 36 -5.09 -4.42 6.29
CA GLN A 36 -4.89 -3.03 6.65
C GLN A 36 -3.52 -2.82 7.32
N ASN A 37 -3.18 -3.63 8.33
CA ASN A 37 -1.91 -3.53 9.04
C ASN A 37 -0.71 -3.85 8.13
N ILE A 38 -0.82 -4.87 7.29
CA ILE A 38 0.26 -5.29 6.39
C ILE A 38 0.52 -4.23 5.31
N SER A 39 -0.53 -3.67 4.72
CA SER A 39 -0.38 -2.58 3.74
C SER A 39 0.20 -1.32 4.37
N ASP A 40 -0.15 -0.99 5.63
CA ASP A 40 0.47 0.14 6.36
C ASP A 40 1.94 -0.10 6.68
N ALA A 41 2.30 -1.32 7.07
CA ALA A 41 3.70 -1.71 7.28
C ALA A 41 4.51 -1.61 5.97
N TYR A 42 3.95 -2.09 4.86
CA TYR A 42 4.59 -1.99 3.56
C TYR A 42 4.80 -0.54 3.11
N LEU A 43 3.81 0.33 3.33
CA LEU A 43 3.96 1.76 3.03
C LEU A 43 5.02 2.45 3.89
N THR A 44 5.22 1.98 5.12
CA THR A 44 6.31 2.47 5.98
C THR A 44 7.67 2.06 5.41
N TYR A 45 7.77 0.86 4.83
CA TYR A 45 8.95 0.44 4.06
C TYR A 45 9.16 1.32 2.82
N GLU A 46 8.13 1.60 2.02
CA GLU A 46 8.22 2.49 0.85
C GLU A 46 8.71 3.90 1.23
N GLU A 47 8.20 4.45 2.33
CA GLU A 47 8.66 5.74 2.85
C GLU A 47 10.15 5.70 3.20
N ALA A 48 10.59 4.68 3.94
CA ALA A 48 11.99 4.52 4.30
C ALA A 48 12.88 4.31 3.06
N TYR A 49 12.39 3.60 2.04
CA TYR A 49 13.12 3.38 0.79
C TYR A 49 13.31 4.70 0.03
N ALA A 50 12.24 5.48 -0.12
CA ALA A 50 12.27 6.81 -0.71
C ALA A 50 13.22 7.79 0.02
N GLN A 51 13.29 7.70 1.36
CA GLN A 51 14.18 8.54 2.18
C GLN A 51 15.66 8.13 2.10
N ARG A 52 15.96 6.85 1.85
CA ARG A 52 17.33 6.30 1.94
C ARG A 52 18.08 6.22 0.62
N ILE A 53 17.38 6.12 -0.51
CA ILE A 53 18.01 6.08 -1.83
C ILE A 53 18.93 7.32 -2.02
N SER A 54 20.05 7.19 -2.73
CA SER A 54 20.90 8.35 -2.97
C SER A 54 20.18 9.35 -3.90
N PHE A 55 20.56 10.63 -3.83
CA PHE A 55 19.95 11.65 -4.69
C PHE A 55 20.33 11.46 -6.17
N GLU A 56 21.53 10.90 -6.42
CA GLU A 56 21.98 10.52 -7.76
C GLU A 56 21.09 9.42 -8.35
N GLU A 57 20.82 8.34 -7.60
CA GLU A 57 19.93 7.26 -8.04
C GLU A 57 18.47 7.72 -8.17
N LEU A 58 18.04 8.66 -7.32
CA LEU A 58 16.71 9.28 -7.43
C LEU A 58 16.58 10.07 -8.72
N THR A 59 17.61 10.84 -9.08
CA THR A 59 17.57 11.70 -10.26
C THR A 59 17.87 10.97 -11.57
N ALA A 60 18.51 9.80 -11.50
CA ALA A 60 18.84 8.95 -12.64
C ALA A 60 17.63 8.53 -13.50
N VAL A 61 17.87 8.29 -14.78
CA VAL A 61 16.85 7.81 -15.74
C VAL A 61 16.32 6.42 -15.37
N SER A 62 17.17 5.58 -14.76
CA SER A 62 16.82 4.24 -14.29
C SER A 62 16.25 4.21 -12.87
N SER A 63 15.84 5.36 -12.32
CA SER A 63 15.26 5.42 -10.98
C SER A 63 13.96 4.61 -10.91
N ASP A 64 13.75 3.94 -9.77
CA ASP A 64 12.48 3.29 -9.45
C ASP A 64 11.30 4.26 -9.41
N TRP A 65 11.58 5.55 -9.22
CA TRP A 65 10.61 6.64 -9.39
C TRP A 65 10.88 7.38 -10.70
N PRO A 66 10.20 7.01 -11.80
CA PRO A 66 10.32 7.75 -13.05
C PRO A 66 9.67 9.13 -12.94
N ILE A 67 10.14 10.08 -13.76
CA ILE A 67 9.61 11.45 -13.80
C ILE A 67 8.19 11.43 -14.39
N TYR A 68 7.24 12.05 -13.68
CA TYR A 68 5.87 12.22 -14.15
C TYR A 68 5.84 12.90 -15.55
N PRO A 69 5.02 12.44 -16.51
CA PRO A 69 3.85 11.55 -16.37
C PRO A 69 4.16 10.05 -16.40
N SER A 70 5.43 9.65 -16.53
CA SER A 70 5.81 8.24 -16.50
C SER A 70 5.66 7.66 -15.10
N LYS A 71 5.27 6.38 -15.04
CA LYS A 71 5.08 5.62 -13.80
C LYS A 71 5.72 4.25 -13.91
N SER A 72 6.31 3.78 -12.81
CA SER A 72 6.77 2.39 -12.66
C SER A 72 5.67 1.61 -11.94
N THR A 73 5.40 0.38 -12.35
CA THR A 73 4.40 -0.49 -11.72
C THR A 73 5.05 -1.84 -11.47
N VAL A 74 5.08 -2.26 -10.21
CA VAL A 74 5.76 -3.48 -9.77
C VAL A 74 4.82 -4.27 -8.88
N GLU A 75 4.68 -5.57 -9.16
CA GLU A 75 4.02 -6.48 -8.21
C GLU A 75 4.95 -6.83 -7.07
N VAL A 76 4.45 -6.73 -5.85
CA VAL A 76 5.23 -6.86 -4.63
C VAL A 76 4.53 -7.78 -3.65
N GLU A 77 5.32 -8.53 -2.89
CA GLU A 77 4.84 -9.26 -1.73
C GLU A 77 4.84 -8.29 -0.53
N MET A 78 3.66 -7.91 -0.04
CA MET A 78 3.52 -7.04 1.11
C MET A 78 3.76 -7.76 2.44
N GLY A 79 3.46 -9.06 2.45
CA GLY A 79 3.60 -9.91 3.63
C GLY A 79 3.08 -11.32 3.36
N LYS A 80 2.87 -12.10 4.42
CA LYS A 80 2.36 -13.47 4.33
C LYS A 80 1.22 -13.68 5.32
N PHE A 81 0.20 -14.43 4.92
CA PHE A 81 -0.81 -14.94 5.84
C PHE A 81 -0.20 -15.96 6.81
N PRO A 82 -0.83 -16.18 7.99
CA PRO A 82 -0.54 -17.34 8.81
C PRO A 82 -0.68 -18.63 7.98
N GLY A 83 0.41 -19.40 7.84
CA GLY A 83 0.50 -20.52 6.90
C GLY A 83 1.40 -20.28 5.68
N GLY A 84 1.96 -19.07 5.54
CA GLY A 84 3.03 -18.76 4.60
C GLY A 84 2.58 -18.39 3.18
N THR A 85 1.27 -18.28 2.93
CA THR A 85 0.74 -17.80 1.65
C THR A 85 1.07 -16.32 1.47
N PRO A 86 1.70 -15.91 0.36
CA PRO A 86 2.05 -14.51 0.14
C PRO A 86 0.80 -13.65 -0.06
N ILE A 87 0.87 -12.43 0.43
CA ILE A 87 -0.09 -11.36 0.21
C ILE A 87 0.55 -10.41 -0.78
N THR A 88 0.01 -10.38 -1.99
CA THR A 88 0.54 -9.58 -3.09
C THR A 88 -0.24 -8.28 -3.27
N GLY A 89 0.44 -7.27 -3.79
CA GLY A 89 -0.13 -5.99 -4.19
C GLY A 89 0.68 -5.39 -5.34
N SER A 90 0.19 -4.28 -5.89
CA SER A 90 0.89 -3.54 -6.94
C SER A 90 1.31 -2.18 -6.42
N VAL A 91 2.58 -1.83 -6.58
CA VAL A 91 3.12 -0.53 -6.21
C VAL A 91 3.39 0.27 -7.47
N ILE A 92 2.83 1.47 -7.49
CA ILE A 92 3.00 2.45 -8.56
C ILE A 92 3.84 3.60 -8.02
N ARG A 93 4.98 3.86 -8.66
CA ARG A 93 5.94 4.89 -8.26
C ARG A 93 6.08 5.97 -9.33
N THR A 94 6.20 7.23 -8.90
CA THR A 94 6.52 8.38 -9.76
C THR A 94 7.16 9.50 -8.96
N ARG A 95 7.97 10.34 -9.59
CA ARG A 95 8.52 11.57 -8.98
C ARG A 95 8.11 12.80 -9.76
N ILE A 96 7.94 13.90 -9.03
CA ILE A 96 7.55 15.20 -9.56
C ILE A 96 8.59 16.22 -9.09
N PRO A 97 9.24 16.97 -10.00
CA PRO A 97 10.14 18.05 -9.61
C PRO A 97 9.37 19.26 -9.09
N ASP A 98 9.95 20.00 -8.14
CA ASP A 98 9.42 21.30 -7.76
C ASP A 98 9.61 22.32 -8.90
N PRO A 99 8.63 23.21 -9.18
CA PRO A 99 8.76 24.23 -10.21
C PRO A 99 9.95 25.19 -10.02
N ASN A 100 10.46 25.36 -8.79
CA ASN A 100 11.62 26.21 -8.48
C ASN A 100 12.97 25.50 -8.72
N ASN A 101 12.98 24.20 -9.04
CA ASN A 101 14.19 23.54 -9.52
C ASN A 101 14.68 24.20 -10.80
N PHE A 102 15.98 24.12 -11.06
CA PHE A 102 16.51 24.58 -12.34
C PHE A 102 16.01 23.73 -13.52
N PRO A 103 16.08 24.25 -14.76
CA PRO A 103 15.63 23.52 -15.94
C PRO A 103 16.30 22.15 -16.14
N ALA A 104 17.55 22.00 -15.69
CA ALA A 104 18.26 20.72 -15.72
C ALA A 104 17.58 19.63 -14.87
N ALA A 105 16.88 20.02 -13.81
CA ALA A 105 16.14 19.16 -12.90
C ALA A 105 14.61 19.20 -13.14
N GLY A 106 14.17 19.65 -14.32
CA GLY A 106 12.76 19.61 -14.75
C GLY A 106 11.87 20.75 -14.24
N GLY A 107 12.46 21.77 -13.59
CA GLY A 107 11.74 22.96 -13.15
C GLY A 107 11.90 24.17 -14.08
N SER A 108 11.55 25.34 -13.56
CA SER A 108 11.63 26.65 -14.25
C SER A 108 12.38 27.72 -13.45
N GLY A 109 13.02 27.31 -12.35
CA GLY A 109 13.75 28.19 -11.45
C GLY A 109 14.96 28.83 -12.12
N THR A 110 15.38 29.97 -11.57
CA THR A 110 16.55 30.74 -11.99
C THR A 110 17.37 31.12 -10.77
N LEU A 111 18.59 31.64 -10.96
CA LEU A 111 19.41 32.15 -9.86
C LEU A 111 18.73 33.24 -9.02
N THR A 112 17.66 33.87 -9.56
CA THR A 112 16.85 34.85 -8.81
C THR A 112 15.81 34.18 -7.93
N THR A 113 15.19 33.09 -8.38
CA THR A 113 14.11 32.41 -7.64
C THR A 113 14.63 31.27 -6.76
N ASN A 114 15.75 30.66 -7.13
CA ASN A 114 16.46 29.62 -6.39
C ASN A 114 17.96 29.93 -6.35
N PRO A 115 18.39 30.93 -5.55
CA PRO A 115 19.79 31.30 -5.43
C PRO A 115 20.65 30.24 -4.70
N ALA A 116 20.01 29.31 -3.99
CA ALA A 116 20.68 28.23 -3.26
C ALA A 116 20.98 27.00 -4.15
N GLU A 117 20.49 27.00 -5.40
CA GLU A 117 20.62 25.89 -6.35
C GLU A 117 20.07 24.55 -5.82
N MET A 118 19.16 24.61 -4.83
CA MET A 118 18.62 23.43 -4.15
C MET A 118 17.57 22.74 -5.01
N GLU A 119 17.64 21.42 -5.12
CA GLU A 119 16.70 20.63 -5.91
C GLU A 119 15.72 19.90 -4.99
N THR A 120 14.43 20.10 -5.23
CA THR A 120 13.35 19.45 -4.47
C THR A 120 12.54 18.51 -5.35
N TRP A 121 12.30 17.31 -4.85
CA TRP A 121 11.55 16.26 -5.54
C TRP A 121 10.47 15.70 -4.63
N GLN A 122 9.27 15.56 -5.18
CA GLN A 122 8.16 14.85 -4.55
C GLN A 122 8.09 13.43 -5.11
N LEU A 123 8.41 12.44 -4.28
CA LEU A 123 8.29 11.02 -4.61
C LEU A 123 6.92 10.53 -4.14
N GLN A 124 6.17 9.93 -5.04
CA GLN A 124 4.87 9.34 -4.75
C GLN A 124 4.92 7.82 -4.96
N SER A 125 4.47 7.08 -3.96
CA SER A 125 4.26 5.63 -4.02
C SER A 125 2.79 5.33 -3.71
N HIS A 126 2.12 4.61 -4.61
CA HIS A 126 0.73 4.17 -4.46
C HIS A 126 0.70 2.65 -4.42
N LEU A 127 0.25 2.10 -3.30
CA LEU A 127 0.03 0.68 -3.12
C LEU A 127 -1.43 0.34 -3.39
N THR A 128 -1.64 -0.56 -4.33
CA THR A 128 -2.96 -1.07 -4.73
C THR A 128 -3.06 -2.54 -4.32
N TYR A 129 -4.13 -2.91 -3.62
CA TYR A 129 -4.34 -4.25 -3.08
C TYR A 129 -5.84 -4.57 -2.96
N PHE A 130 -6.17 -5.85 -2.83
CA PHE A 130 -7.55 -6.32 -2.77
C PHE A 130 -7.90 -6.87 -1.38
N ILE A 131 -9.14 -6.61 -0.93
CA ILE A 131 -9.75 -7.29 0.22
C ILE A 131 -11.07 -7.89 -0.26
N GLY A 132 -11.11 -9.21 -0.47
CA GLY A 132 -12.23 -9.83 -1.17
C GLY A 132 -12.24 -9.37 -2.63
N ASP A 133 -13.37 -8.85 -3.09
CA ASP A 133 -13.55 -8.33 -4.46
C ASP A 133 -13.29 -6.82 -4.58
N ASP A 134 -13.06 -6.15 -3.45
CA ASP A 134 -12.89 -4.69 -3.40
C ASP A 134 -11.42 -4.30 -3.54
N GLU A 135 -11.15 -3.34 -4.42
CA GLU A 135 -9.83 -2.73 -4.61
C GLU A 135 -9.64 -1.56 -3.64
N TYR A 136 -8.47 -1.53 -2.98
CA TYR A 136 -8.06 -0.48 -2.08
C TYR A 136 -6.74 0.11 -2.53
N VAL A 137 -6.62 1.43 -2.37
CA VAL A 137 -5.40 2.17 -2.68
C VAL A 137 -4.97 2.94 -1.45
N LYS A 138 -3.69 2.84 -1.12
CA LYS A 138 -3.05 3.71 -0.13
C LYS A 138 -1.83 4.36 -0.75
N SER A 139 -1.57 5.60 -0.37
CA SER A 139 -0.48 6.40 -0.92
C SER A 139 0.43 6.94 0.17
N ARG A 140 1.73 7.00 -0.15
CA ARG A 140 2.71 7.79 0.59
C ARG A 140 3.40 8.75 -0.35
N THR A 141 3.69 9.94 0.18
CA THR A 141 4.46 10.96 -0.52
C THR A 141 5.61 11.35 0.37
N VAL A 142 6.81 11.38 -0.21
CA VAL A 142 8.03 11.83 0.46
C VAL A 142 8.58 13.01 -0.32
N VAL A 143 8.88 14.10 0.37
CA VAL A 143 9.57 15.24 -0.23
C VAL A 143 11.03 15.15 0.15
N ARG A 144 11.91 15.29 -0.83
CA ARG A 144 13.36 15.30 -0.64
C ARG A 144 13.96 16.53 -1.28
N SER A 145 14.88 17.14 -0.56
CA SER A 145 15.65 18.29 -1.01
C SER A 145 17.14 18.07 -0.77
N GLN A 146 17.97 18.47 -1.70
CA GLN A 146 19.43 18.52 -1.54
C GLN A 146 20.01 19.76 -2.23
#